data_AF-A0A7X6PVE6-F1
#
_entry.id   AF-A0A7X6PVE6-F1
#
_cell.length_a   1.000
_cell.length_b   1.000
_cell.length_c   1.000
_cell.angle_alpha   90.00
_cell.angle_beta   90.00
_cell.angle_gamma   90.00
#
_symmetry.space_group_name_H-M   'P 1'
#
loop_
_entity.id
_entity.type
_entity.pdbx_description
1 polymer ?
#
loop_
_entity_poly.entity_id
_entity_poly.type
_entity_poly.pdbx_seq_one_letter_code
_entity_poly.pdbx_strand_id
1 'polypeptide(L)' 'MADIMSETWIAFAATGDPNTAKSGLPLWEPYDTLKRPTMIFDKESRVELDPLKEQRIIFEKIN' A
#
# COMPACT_ATOMS: atom_id res chain seq x y z
N MET A 1 3.33 5.34 14.31
CA MET A 1 2.52 5.36 13.07
C MET A 1 2.78 6.62 12.26
N ALA A 2 2.58 7.83 12.80
CA ALA A 2 2.81 9.08 12.07
C ALA A 2 4.20 9.16 11.42
N ASP A 3 5.26 8.77 12.15
CA ASP A 3 6.64 8.77 11.62
C ASP A 3 6.80 7.84 10.41
N ILE A 4 6.21 6.64 10.46
CA ILE A 4 6.25 5.66 9.37
C ILE A 4 5.59 6.24 8.12
N MET A 5 4.38 6.80 8.27
CA MET A 5 3.65 7.39 7.15
C MET A 5 4.40 8.60 6.58
N SER A 6 4.94 9.45 7.45
CA SER A 6 5.71 10.64 7.06
C SER A 6 6.96 10.26 6.26
N GLU A 7 7.80 9.35 6.76
CA GLU A 7 9.01 8.88 6.06
C GLU A 7 8.69 8.24 4.71
N THR A 8 7.62 7.44 4.65
CA THR A 8 7.14 6.81 3.40
C THR A 8 6.71 7.88 2.38
N TRP A 9 5.99 8.90 2.83
CA TRP A 9 5.51 9.97 1.94
C TRP A 9 6.64 10.89 1.47
N ILE A 10 7.61 11.18 2.35
CA ILE A 10 8.82 11.93 2.00
C ILE A 10 9.62 11.19 0.92
N ALA A 11 9.83 9.88 1.08
CA ALA A 11 10.54 9.06 0.09
C ALA A 11 9.82 9.11 -1.26
N PHE A 12 8.50 8.88 -1.26
CA PHE A 12 7.69 8.93 -2.47
C PHE A 12 7.76 10.30 -3.17
N ALA A 13 7.63 11.40 -2.42
CA ALA A 13 7.70 12.73 -3.00
C ALA A 13 9.08 13.06 -3.61
N ALA A 14 10.15 12.50 -3.04
CA ALA A 14 11.51 12.75 -3.49
C ALA A 14 11.91 11.93 -4.73
N THR A 15 11.46 10.67 -4.83
CA THR A 15 11.97 9.72 -5.84
C THR A 15 10.89 9.04 -6.69
N GLY A 16 9.62 9.17 -6.30
CA GLY A 16 8.51 8.39 -6.86
C GLY A 16 8.40 6.97 -6.29
N ASP A 17 9.27 6.58 -5.35
CA ASP A 17 9.25 5.27 -4.68
C ASP A 17 9.02 5.45 -3.17
N PRO A 18 7.93 4.92 -2.59
CA PRO A 18 7.66 5.04 -1.16
C PRO A 18 8.60 4.20 -0.28
N ASN A 19 9.37 3.27 -0.86
CA ASN A 19 10.19 2.33 -0.11
C ASN A 19 11.45 3.01 0.46
N THR A 20 11.60 2.95 1.78
CA THR A 20 12.77 3.47 2.48
C THR A 20 13.03 2.65 3.75
N ALA A 21 14.29 2.37 4.05
CA ALA A 21 14.66 1.65 5.28
C ALA A 21 14.20 2.38 6.55
N LYS A 22 14.00 3.71 6.47
CA LYS A 22 13.59 4.54 7.61
C LYS A 22 12.15 4.29 8.08
N SER A 23 11.25 3.90 7.17
CA SER A 23 9.85 3.67 7.54
C SER A 23 9.66 2.35 8.29
N GLY A 24 10.60 1.41 8.15
CA GLY A 24 10.49 0.06 8.73
C GLY A 24 9.38 -0.78 8.10
N LEU A 25 8.79 -0.33 6.98
CA LEU A 25 7.77 -1.08 6.25
C LEU A 25 8.41 -2.22 5.45
N PRO A 26 7.65 -3.31 5.20
CA PRO A 26 8.06 -4.28 4.20
C PRO A 26 8.03 -3.64 2.80
N LEU A 27 8.66 -4.32 1.83
CA LEU A 27 8.65 -3.88 0.44
C LEU A 27 7.21 -3.71 -0.06
N TRP A 28 6.89 -2.50 -0.49
CA TRP A 28 5.63 -2.15 -1.12
C TRP A 28 5.83 -2.11 -2.64
N GLU A 29 5.45 -3.20 -3.32
CA GLU A 29 5.49 -3.26 -4.79
C GLU A 29 4.51 -2.23 -5.39
N PRO A 30 4.84 -1.64 -6.56
CA PRO A 30 3.90 -0.81 -7.31
C PRO A 30 2.58 -1.51 -7.57
N TYR A 31 1.50 -0.74 -7.54
CA TYR A 31 0.17 -1.28 -7.77
C TYR A 31 0.01 -1.78 -9.22
N ASP A 32 -0.49 -2.99 -9.39
CA ASP A 32 -0.91 -3.56 -10.67
C ASP A 32 -2.32 -4.15 -10.57
N THR A 33 -2.98 -4.35 -11.71
CA THR A 33 -4.39 -4.81 -11.75
C THR A 33 -4.57 -6.30 -11.52
N LEU A 34 -3.50 -7.09 -11.60
CA LEU A 34 -3.50 -8.54 -11.43
C LEU A 34 -3.35 -8.92 -9.95
N LYS A 35 -2.32 -8.42 -9.28
CA LYS A 35 -2.01 -8.69 -7.88
C LYS A 35 -2.64 -7.68 -6.92
N ARG A 36 -2.79 -6.43 -7.36
CA ARG A 36 -3.33 -5.31 -6.56
C ARG A 36 -2.66 -5.20 -5.18
N PRO A 37 -1.32 -5.15 -5.11
CA PRO A 37 -0.60 -5.09 -3.84
C PRO A 37 -0.94 -3.79 -3.11
N THR A 38 -1.39 -3.92 -1.86
CA THR A 38 -1.87 -2.81 -1.05
C THR A 38 -1.16 -2.82 0.29
N MET A 39 -0.49 -1.71 0.65
CA MET A 39 0.08 -1.53 1.97
C MET A 39 -1.05 -1.27 2.99
N ILE A 40 -1.16 -2.15 3.98
CA ILE A 40 -2.05 -2.00 5.12
C ILE A 40 -1.25 -1.38 6.26
N PHE A 41 -1.56 -0.12 6.59
CA PHE A 41 -1.00 0.56 7.74
C PHE A 41 -1.74 0.17 9.02
N ASP A 42 -1.04 -0.55 9.90
CA ASP A 42 -1.56 -1.02 11.19
C ASP A 42 -0.39 -1.15 12.20
N LYS A 43 -0.65 -1.59 13.44
CA LYS A 43 0.37 -1.92 14.44
C LYS A 43 1.48 -2.80 13.85
N GLU A 44 1.08 -3.78 13.04
CA GLU A 44 1.97 -4.57 12.19
C GLU A 44 1.57 -4.32 10.73
N SER A 45 2.30 -3.40 10.10
CA SER A 45 2.06 -3.04 8.71
C SER A 45 2.56 -4.11 7.76
N ARG A 46 1.78 -4.40 6.72
CA ARG A 46 2.02 -5.50 5.79
C ARG A 46 1.47 -5.19 4.41
N VAL A 47 1.95 -5.89 3.39
CA VAL A 47 1.35 -5.85 2.05
C VAL A 47 0.37 -7.01 1.92
N GLU A 48 -0.86 -6.70 1.51
CA GLU A 48 -1.86 -7.70 1.14
C GLU A 48 -2.19 -7.58 -0.35
N LEU A 49 -2.52 -8.72 -0.98
CA LEU A 49 -2.86 -8.80 -2.39
C LEU A 49 -4.39 -8.78 -2.56
N ASP A 50 -4.91 -7.77 -3.24
CA ASP A 50 -6.35 -7.56 -3.51
C ASP A 50 -7.25 -7.72 -2.26
N PRO A 51 -6.97 -7.00 -1.15
CA PRO A 51 -7.65 -7.22 0.14
C PRO A 51 -9.15 -6.90 0.11
N LEU A 52 -9.62 -6.10 -0.86
CA LEU A 52 -11.03 -5.71 -1.02
C LEU A 52 -11.68 -6.33 -2.27
N LYS A 53 -11.17 -7.50 -2.72
CA LYS A 53 -11.59 -8.16 -3.96
C LYS A 53 -13.11 -8.35 -4.05
N GLU A 54 -13.72 -8.90 -3.01
CA GLU A 54 -15.15 -9.25 -3.02
C GLU A 54 -16.01 -8.00 -3.14
N GLN A 55 -15.72 -6.98 -2.34
CA GLN A 55 -16.42 -5.70 -2.36
C GLN A 55 -16.29 -5.03 -3.73
N ARG A 56 -15.08 -5.00 -4.29
CA ARG A 56 -14.82 -4.43 -5.62
C ARG A 56 -15.66 -5.13 -6.70
N ILE A 57 -15.70 -6.46 -6.72
CA ILE A 57 -16.50 -7.24 -7.68
C ILE A 57 -18.00 -6.96 -7.52
N ILE A 58 -18.49 -6.77 -6.30
CA ILE A 58 -19.90 -6.44 -6.05
C ILE A 58 -20.23 -5.04 -6.61
N PHE A 59 -19.41 -4.02 -6.30
CA PHE A 59 -19.65 -2.66 -6.77
C PHE A 59 -19.52 -2.52 -8.30
N GLU A 60 -18.60 -3.25 -8.93
CA GLU A 60 -18.47 -3.30 -10.39
C GLU A 60 -19.72 -3.86 -11.10
N LYS A 61 -20.54 -4.68 -10.43
CA LYS A 61 -21.78 -5.25 -11.01
C LYS A 61 -23.02 -4.37 -10.84
N ILE A 62 -22.96 -3.41 -9.92
CA ILE A 62 -24.10 -2.55 -9.55
C ILE A 62 -24.04 -1.20 -10.30
N ASN A 63 -22.85 -0.83 -10.82
CA ASN A 63 -22.65 0.31 -11.72
C ASN A 63 -22.81 -0.11 -13.19
#